data_AF-X1DFF9-F1
#
_entry.id   AF-X1DFF9-F1
#
_cell.length_a   1.000
_cell.length_b   1.000
_cell.length_c   1.000
_cell.angle_alpha   90.00
_cell.angle_beta   90.00
_cell.angle_gamma   90.00
#
_symmetry.space_group_name_H-M   'P 1'
#
loop_
_entity.id
_entity.type
_entity.pdbx_description
1 polymer ?
#
loop_
_entity_poly.entity_id
_entity_poly.type
_entity_poly.pdbx_seq_one_letter_code
_entity_poly.pdbx_strand_id
1 'polypeptide(L)'
;DSDLVSNIMSDEFMDLVEDSGIEWYILPGNHDETGNNWKLSKATSLAHMFRRCKLINWLTKEKFKDLIVYGYEYYHNIEGYIRENGLYCEDKTDKLKIAIVHALITLKPLPYECMHVVAKDIKTDFDVVLVAHNHSQRGIKEINGVKFVFLGALGRRKIDEKDIKPSALLINTETKELKIIELKSAKKAEEVFDLAKVAEATKTKTKLGFEKIVTYALRYIYNSDYSFELEFGRQGNLSKLDFNVKTPDCKEPLDLLDSQAGGVLDVVSVALRIALLELIRPKVE
;
A
#
# COMPACT_ATOMS: atom_id res chain seq x y z
N ASP A 1 -3.69 -19.49 -8.90
CA ASP A 1 -5.11 -19.88 -8.83
C ASP A 1 -5.63 -20.15 -10.23
N SER A 2 -6.37 -21.24 -10.43
CA SER A 2 -6.93 -21.56 -11.75
C SER A 2 -8.11 -20.64 -12.07
N ASP A 3 -8.23 -20.21 -13.33
CA ASP A 3 -9.36 -19.40 -13.83
C ASP A 3 -10.74 -19.93 -13.41
N LEU A 4 -10.87 -21.25 -13.27
CA LEU A 4 -12.08 -21.92 -12.80
C LEU A 4 -12.56 -21.44 -11.42
N VAL A 5 -11.64 -21.31 -10.46
CA VAL A 5 -11.97 -20.86 -9.09
C VAL A 5 -12.41 -19.39 -9.12
N SER A 6 -11.73 -18.57 -9.92
CA SER A 6 -12.12 -17.16 -10.05
C SER A 6 -13.50 -17.01 -10.67
N ASN A 7 -13.84 -17.79 -11.70
CA ASN A 7 -15.13 -17.67 -12.36
C ASN A 7 -16.28 -18.15 -11.47
N ILE A 8 -16.10 -19.24 -10.72
CA ILE A 8 -17.11 -19.71 -9.75
C ILE A 8 -17.40 -18.64 -8.70
N MET A 9 -16.36 -18.04 -8.11
CA MET A 9 -16.53 -16.96 -7.13
C MET A 9 -17.20 -15.72 -7.74
N SER A 10 -16.87 -15.39 -8.99
CA SER A 10 -17.53 -14.30 -9.72
C SER A 10 -18.99 -14.59 -10.01
N ASP A 11 -19.34 -15.83 -10.36
CA ASP A 11 -20.72 -16.25 -10.60
C ASP A 11 -21.55 -16.18 -9.31
N GLU A 12 -21.03 -16.69 -8.18
CA GLU A 12 -21.69 -16.57 -6.88
C GLU A 12 -21.91 -15.10 -6.47
N PHE A 13 -20.93 -14.23 -6.73
CA PHE A 13 -21.09 -12.80 -6.49
C PHE A 13 -22.18 -12.19 -7.37
N MET A 14 -22.24 -12.56 -8.65
CA MET A 14 -23.27 -12.07 -9.55
C MET A 14 -24.67 -12.54 -9.16
N ASP A 15 -24.82 -13.79 -8.72
CA ASP A 15 -26.10 -14.30 -8.23
C ASP A 15 -26.58 -13.48 -7.03
N LEU A 16 -25.68 -13.12 -6.10
CA LEU A 16 -26.00 -12.20 -4.99
C LEU A 16 -26.42 -10.80 -5.46
N VAL A 17 -25.78 -10.28 -6.51
CA VAL A 17 -26.16 -9.00 -7.12
C VAL A 17 -27.55 -9.09 -7.73
N GLU A 18 -27.84 -10.15 -8.50
CA GLU A 18 -29.15 -10.38 -9.14
C GLU A 18 -30.26 -10.54 -8.10
N ASP A 19 -30.03 -11.32 -7.05
CA ASP A 19 -30.96 -11.51 -5.95
C ASP A 19 -31.25 -10.22 -5.19
N SER A 20 -30.25 -9.32 -5.07
CA SER A 20 -30.44 -8.03 -4.40
C SER A 20 -31.31 -7.06 -5.19
N GLY A 21 -31.34 -7.18 -6.51
CA GLY A 21 -31.99 -6.22 -7.42
C GLY A 21 -31.35 -4.82 -7.42
N ILE A 22 -30.19 -4.64 -6.81
CA ILE A 22 -29.48 -3.36 -6.71
C ILE A 22 -28.52 -3.22 -7.90
N GLU A 23 -28.47 -2.04 -8.51
CA GLU A 23 -27.48 -1.74 -9.55
C GLU A 23 -26.09 -1.52 -8.95
N TRP A 24 -25.08 -2.13 -9.58
CA TRP A 24 -23.68 -2.00 -9.24
C TRP A 24 -22.96 -1.25 -10.35
N TYR A 25 -22.16 -0.27 -9.97
CA TYR A 25 -21.32 0.48 -10.90
C TYR A 25 -19.86 0.24 -10.54
N ILE A 26 -19.10 -0.36 -11.45
CA ILE A 26 -17.72 -0.78 -11.20
C ILE A 26 -16.77 0.05 -12.05
N LEU A 27 -15.71 0.54 -11.41
CA LEU A 27 -14.61 1.26 -12.04
C LEU A 27 -13.40 0.33 -12.15
N PRO A 28 -12.93 -0.03 -13.36
CA PRO A 28 -11.75 -0.87 -13.50
C PRO A 28 -10.47 -0.22 -13.00
N GLY A 29 -9.65 -1.01 -12.32
CA GLY A 29 -8.33 -0.64 -11.86
C GLY A 29 -7.20 -1.28 -12.68
N ASN A 30 -5.96 -0.95 -12.31
CA ASN A 30 -4.75 -1.46 -12.97
C ASN A 30 -4.59 -2.99 -12.92
N HIS A 31 -5.21 -3.67 -11.95
CA HIS A 31 -5.14 -5.12 -11.82
C HIS A 31 -6.19 -5.86 -12.67
N ASP A 32 -7.14 -5.12 -13.25
CA ASP A 32 -8.14 -5.68 -14.16
C ASP A 32 -7.63 -5.67 -15.62
N GLU A 33 -6.46 -5.09 -15.87
CA GLU A 33 -5.79 -5.07 -17.18
C GLU A 33 -5.02 -6.37 -17.45
N THR A 34 -5.18 -6.93 -18.65
CA THR A 34 -4.35 -8.03 -19.14
C THR A 34 -3.22 -7.48 -19.99
N GLY A 35 -1.97 -7.73 -19.59
CA GLY A 35 -0.79 -7.26 -20.34
C GLY A 35 -0.78 -5.74 -20.53
N ASN A 36 -1.22 -4.98 -19.53
CA ASN A 36 -1.29 -3.51 -19.57
C ASN A 36 -2.21 -2.96 -20.69
N ASN A 37 -3.25 -3.72 -21.05
CA ASN A 37 -4.18 -3.31 -22.10
C ASN A 37 -5.59 -3.84 -21.83
N TRP A 38 -6.50 -2.94 -21.47
CA TRP A 38 -7.90 -3.29 -21.26
C TRP A 38 -8.55 -4.02 -22.46
N LYS A 39 -8.17 -3.70 -23.71
CA LYS A 39 -8.74 -4.37 -24.89
C LYS A 39 -8.43 -5.88 -24.91
N LEU A 40 -7.36 -6.29 -24.21
CA LEU A 40 -6.98 -7.68 -24.02
C LEU A 40 -7.66 -8.30 -22.79
N SER A 41 -8.22 -7.49 -21.87
CA SER A 41 -8.95 -7.93 -20.68
C SER A 41 -10.33 -8.54 -20.95
N LYS A 42 -10.71 -8.80 -22.21
CA LYS A 42 -12.01 -9.40 -22.53
C LYS A 42 -12.22 -10.79 -21.91
N ALA A 43 -11.13 -11.47 -21.53
CA ALA A 43 -11.16 -12.77 -20.88
C ALA A 43 -11.09 -12.71 -19.34
N THR A 44 -11.05 -11.51 -18.72
CA THR A 44 -10.97 -11.40 -17.25
C THR A 44 -12.32 -11.69 -16.59
N SER A 45 -12.28 -12.03 -15.31
CA SER A 45 -13.47 -12.23 -14.48
C SER A 45 -14.35 -10.98 -14.44
N LEU A 46 -13.76 -9.77 -14.42
CA LEU A 46 -14.52 -8.53 -14.50
C LEU A 46 -15.25 -8.36 -15.85
N ALA A 47 -14.60 -8.70 -16.96
CA ALA A 47 -15.24 -8.68 -18.27
C ALA A 47 -16.35 -9.74 -18.39
N HIS A 48 -16.18 -10.90 -17.73
CA HIS A 48 -17.23 -11.90 -17.59
C HIS A 48 -18.42 -11.35 -16.80
N MET A 49 -18.16 -10.64 -15.69
CA MET A 49 -19.22 -10.03 -14.87
C MET A 49 -20.09 -9.04 -15.66
N PHE A 50 -19.46 -8.14 -16.42
CA PHE A 50 -20.19 -7.18 -17.27
C PHE A 50 -21.02 -7.86 -18.37
N ARG A 51 -20.60 -9.02 -18.89
CA ARG A 51 -21.37 -9.77 -19.90
C ARG A 51 -22.54 -10.52 -19.30
N ARG A 52 -22.35 -11.10 -18.11
CA ARG A 52 -23.30 -12.02 -17.51
C ARG A 52 -24.38 -11.31 -16.71
N CYS A 53 -24.04 -10.31 -15.89
CA CYS A 53 -24.99 -9.66 -15.00
C CYS A 53 -25.41 -8.28 -15.54
N LYS A 54 -26.71 -8.10 -15.81
CA LYS A 54 -27.26 -6.83 -16.33
C LYS A 54 -27.32 -5.70 -15.30
N LEU A 55 -27.21 -6.04 -14.01
CA LEU A 55 -27.18 -5.07 -12.92
C LEU A 55 -25.77 -4.55 -12.66
N ILE A 56 -24.74 -5.14 -13.27
CA ILE A 56 -23.35 -4.68 -13.15
C ILE A 56 -23.01 -3.82 -14.36
N ASN A 57 -22.76 -2.55 -14.09
CA ASN A 57 -22.52 -1.51 -15.08
C ASN A 57 -21.09 -0.99 -14.97
N TRP A 58 -20.54 -0.58 -16.10
CA TRP A 58 -19.28 0.14 -16.13
C TRP A 58 -19.48 1.58 -15.67
N LEU A 59 -18.78 1.99 -14.61
CA LEU A 59 -18.86 3.36 -14.13
C LEU A 59 -18.04 4.30 -15.03
N THR A 60 -18.72 5.08 -15.85
CA THR A 60 -18.11 6.22 -16.56
C THR A 60 -18.63 7.52 -15.97
N LYS A 61 -19.92 7.78 -16.13
CA LYS A 61 -20.61 8.96 -15.63
C LYS A 61 -22.08 8.63 -15.43
N GLU A 62 -22.55 8.75 -14.20
CA GLU A 62 -23.92 8.40 -13.83
C GLU A 62 -24.63 9.55 -13.15
N LYS A 63 -25.87 9.79 -13.58
CA LYS A 63 -26.72 10.87 -13.09
C LYS A 63 -27.92 10.30 -12.37
N PHE A 64 -27.97 10.52 -11.07
CA PHE A 64 -29.11 10.21 -10.24
C PHE A 64 -29.90 11.49 -9.93
N LYS A 65 -31.01 11.34 -9.20
CA LYS A 65 -31.88 12.46 -8.83
C LYS A 65 -31.11 13.58 -8.13
N ASP A 66 -30.35 13.25 -7.08
CA ASP A 66 -29.68 14.23 -6.20
C ASP A 66 -28.14 14.11 -6.22
N LEU A 67 -27.61 13.26 -7.10
CA LEU A 67 -26.20 12.88 -7.15
C LEU A 67 -25.72 12.76 -8.59
N ILE A 68 -24.47 13.14 -8.84
CA ILE A 68 -23.73 12.78 -10.05
C ILE A 68 -22.41 12.11 -9.66
N VAL A 69 -22.10 11.00 -10.33
CA VAL A 69 -20.89 10.21 -10.08
C VAL A 69 -20.06 10.15 -11.35
N TYR A 70 -18.77 10.45 -11.25
CA TYR A 70 -17.79 10.29 -12.33
C TYR A 70 -16.79 9.21 -11.95
N GLY A 71 -16.57 8.27 -12.87
CA GLY A 71 -15.50 7.28 -12.80
C GLY A 71 -14.27 7.75 -13.57
N TYR A 72 -13.13 7.75 -12.90
CA TYR A 72 -11.80 7.97 -13.50
C TYR A 72 -11.02 6.66 -13.41
N GLU A 73 -11.22 5.81 -14.42
CA GLU A 73 -10.58 4.49 -14.51
C GLU A 73 -9.07 4.61 -14.63
N TYR A 74 -8.37 3.55 -14.23
CA TYR A 74 -6.93 3.54 -14.37
C TYR A 74 -6.51 3.58 -15.84
N TYR A 75 -5.47 4.36 -16.11
CA TYR A 75 -4.62 4.19 -17.29
C TYR A 75 -3.21 4.65 -16.92
N HIS A 76 -2.21 4.23 -17.70
CA HIS A 76 -0.84 4.63 -17.45
C HIS A 76 -0.68 6.16 -17.48
N ASN A 77 -0.08 6.71 -16.42
CA ASN A 77 0.13 8.14 -16.21
C ASN A 77 -1.13 8.96 -15.89
N ILE A 78 -2.19 8.32 -15.36
CA ILE A 78 -3.36 9.04 -14.83
C ILE A 78 -2.97 10.08 -13.77
N GLU A 79 -1.96 9.81 -12.92
CA GLU A 79 -1.48 10.77 -11.93
C GLU A 79 -0.89 12.03 -12.58
N GLY A 80 -0.20 11.85 -13.72
CA GLY A 80 0.29 12.95 -14.55
C GLY A 80 -0.85 13.80 -15.11
N TYR A 81 -1.84 13.14 -15.70
CA TYR A 81 -3.02 13.81 -16.23
C TYR A 81 -3.78 14.60 -15.15
N ILE A 82 -4.03 14.00 -13.97
CA ILE A 82 -4.72 14.66 -12.85
C ILE A 82 -3.94 15.89 -12.38
N ARG A 83 -2.61 15.82 -12.34
CA ARG A 83 -1.76 16.95 -11.94
C ARG A 83 -1.88 18.13 -12.91
N GLU A 84 -1.94 17.85 -14.20
CA GLU A 84 -2.00 18.86 -15.26
C GLU A 84 -3.41 19.42 -15.45
N ASN A 85 -4.42 18.54 -15.49
CA ASN A 85 -5.78 18.86 -15.92
C ASN A 85 -6.79 18.95 -14.77
N GLY A 86 -6.49 18.41 -13.59
CA GLY A 86 -7.42 18.33 -12.48
C GLY A 86 -8.54 17.29 -12.68
N LEU A 87 -9.54 17.33 -11.80
CA LEU A 87 -10.76 16.51 -11.85
C LEU A 87 -11.97 17.44 -11.90
N TYR A 88 -12.68 17.49 -13.01
CA TYR A 88 -13.80 18.41 -13.17
C TYR A 88 -15.08 17.72 -13.61
N CYS A 89 -16.19 18.14 -13.00
CA CYS A 89 -17.54 17.80 -13.42
C CYS A 89 -17.98 18.75 -14.54
N GLU A 90 -18.27 18.21 -15.72
CA GLU A 90 -18.73 19.01 -16.86
C GLU A 90 -20.16 19.55 -16.67
N ASP A 91 -20.93 18.92 -15.78
CA ASP A 91 -22.31 19.30 -15.52
C ASP A 91 -22.40 20.46 -14.52
N LYS A 92 -23.02 21.56 -14.97
CA LYS A 92 -23.39 22.67 -14.09
C LYS A 92 -24.64 22.29 -13.31
N THR A 93 -24.46 21.87 -12.06
CA THR A 93 -25.53 21.39 -11.19
C THR A 93 -25.20 21.62 -9.71
N ASP A 94 -26.23 21.82 -8.90
CA ASP A 94 -26.13 21.93 -7.43
C ASP A 94 -26.25 20.58 -6.70
N LYS A 95 -26.39 19.49 -7.48
CA LYS A 95 -26.39 18.11 -6.98
C LYS A 95 -25.06 17.79 -6.30
N LEU A 96 -25.05 16.79 -5.42
CA LEU A 96 -23.81 16.26 -4.87
C LEU A 96 -22.96 15.69 -6.03
N LYS A 97 -21.70 16.11 -6.13
CA LYS A 97 -20.75 15.67 -7.16
C LYS A 97 -19.69 14.77 -6.55
N ILE A 98 -19.60 13.53 -7.04
CA ILE A 98 -18.64 12.54 -6.56
C ILE A 98 -17.74 12.10 -7.72
N ALA A 99 -16.42 12.14 -7.51
CA ALA A 99 -15.46 11.46 -8.36
C ALA A 99 -14.97 10.19 -7.68
N ILE A 100 -14.95 9.07 -8.39
CA ILE A 100 -14.29 7.82 -7.99
C ILE A 100 -13.07 7.66 -8.88
N VAL A 101 -11.88 7.59 -8.29
CA VAL A 101 -10.62 7.71 -9.04
C VAL A 101 -9.68 6.56 -8.71
N HIS A 102 -9.28 5.79 -9.71
CA HIS A 102 -8.25 4.76 -9.57
C HIS A 102 -6.87 5.28 -9.97
N ALA A 103 -6.30 6.12 -9.11
CA ALA A 103 -4.96 6.68 -9.24
C ALA A 103 -4.24 6.71 -7.88
N LEU A 104 -2.91 6.73 -7.87
CA LEU A 104 -2.15 6.86 -6.63
C LEU A 104 -2.22 8.29 -6.08
N ILE A 105 -3.32 8.58 -5.38
CA ILE A 105 -3.52 9.84 -4.64
C ILE A 105 -3.01 9.66 -3.20
N THR A 106 -2.20 10.61 -2.73
CA THR A 106 -1.60 10.57 -1.39
C THR A 106 -1.81 11.88 -0.63
N LEU A 107 -1.71 11.83 0.70
CA LEU A 107 -1.77 13.03 1.55
C LEU A 107 -0.44 13.78 1.63
N LYS A 108 0.66 13.09 1.34
CA LYS A 108 2.04 13.59 1.38
C LYS A 108 2.81 13.08 0.17
N PRO A 109 3.80 13.82 -0.32
CA PRO A 109 4.62 13.36 -1.43
C PRO A 109 5.33 12.04 -1.07
N LEU A 110 5.38 11.13 -2.04
CA LEU A 110 6.19 9.92 -2.01
C LEU A 110 7.56 10.20 -2.66
N PRO A 111 8.57 9.31 -2.46
CA PRO A 111 9.85 9.41 -3.14
C PRO A 111 9.70 9.52 -4.68
N TYR A 112 10.66 10.20 -5.32
CA TYR A 112 10.58 10.70 -6.71
C TYR A 112 10.31 9.62 -7.78
N GLU A 113 10.59 8.36 -7.47
CA GLU A 113 10.43 7.21 -8.39
C GLU A 113 8.99 6.69 -8.46
N CYS A 114 8.13 7.08 -7.51
CA CYS A 114 6.76 6.62 -7.46
C CYS A 114 5.84 7.64 -8.13
N MET A 115 5.16 7.27 -9.22
CA MET A 115 4.15 8.13 -9.82
C MET A 115 2.95 8.28 -8.89
N HIS A 116 2.79 9.47 -8.31
CA HIS A 116 1.72 9.80 -7.38
C HIS A 116 1.26 11.24 -7.57
N VAL A 117 0.06 11.57 -7.13
CA VAL A 117 -0.44 12.94 -7.01
C VAL A 117 -0.84 13.23 -5.57
N VAL A 118 -0.46 14.39 -5.05
CA VAL A 118 -0.80 14.77 -3.68
C VAL A 118 -2.18 15.43 -3.70
N ALA A 119 -3.10 14.99 -2.84
CA ALA A 119 -4.50 15.43 -2.82
C ALA A 119 -4.65 16.96 -2.75
N LYS A 120 -3.77 17.65 -2.02
CA LYS A 120 -3.76 19.11 -1.89
C LYS A 120 -3.47 19.85 -3.20
N ASP A 121 -2.79 19.20 -4.14
CA ASP A 121 -2.36 19.76 -5.42
C ASP A 121 -3.38 19.47 -6.54
N ILE A 122 -4.42 18.66 -6.25
CA ILE A 122 -5.48 18.34 -7.19
C ILE A 122 -6.45 19.51 -7.27
N LYS A 123 -6.59 20.08 -8.46
CA LYS A 123 -7.64 21.05 -8.78
C LYS A 123 -8.92 20.30 -9.09
N THR A 124 -10.01 20.63 -8.41
CA THR A 124 -11.28 19.94 -8.64
C THR A 124 -12.47 20.78 -8.19
N ASP A 125 -13.63 20.54 -8.81
CA ASP A 125 -14.91 21.11 -8.40
C ASP A 125 -15.87 20.05 -7.80
N PHE A 126 -15.43 18.80 -7.63
CA PHE A 126 -16.21 17.76 -6.97
C PHE A 126 -16.34 18.02 -5.46
N ASP A 127 -17.46 17.61 -4.86
CA ASP A 127 -17.66 17.72 -3.41
C ASP A 127 -16.91 16.60 -2.66
N VAL A 128 -16.85 15.41 -3.29
CA VAL A 128 -16.24 14.20 -2.74
C VAL A 128 -15.35 13.55 -3.80
N VAL A 129 -14.13 13.17 -3.41
CA VAL A 129 -13.23 12.33 -4.21
C VAL A 129 -12.98 11.03 -3.46
N LEU A 130 -13.56 9.94 -3.95
CA LEU A 130 -13.29 8.59 -3.46
C LEU A 130 -12.00 8.07 -4.10
N VAL A 131 -10.98 7.92 -3.27
CA VAL A 131 -9.64 7.51 -3.71
C VAL A 131 -9.55 5.99 -3.70
N ALA A 132 -9.39 5.40 -4.88
CA ALA A 132 -9.03 4.00 -5.06
C ALA A 132 -7.52 3.85 -5.30
N HIS A 133 -7.07 2.66 -5.71
CA HIS A 133 -5.66 2.25 -5.88
C HIS A 133 -4.81 2.19 -4.59
N ASN A 134 -4.85 3.22 -3.75
CA ASN A 134 -4.08 3.25 -2.51
C ASN A 134 -4.77 2.42 -1.41
N HIS A 135 -4.12 1.34 -0.99
CA HIS A 135 -4.64 0.47 0.07
C HIS A 135 -4.61 1.12 1.46
N SER A 136 -3.91 2.25 1.63
CA SER A 136 -3.85 2.97 2.90
C SER A 136 -5.22 3.50 3.31
N GLN A 137 -5.76 2.99 4.41
CA GLN A 137 -6.97 3.54 5.03
C GLN A 137 -6.64 4.82 5.82
N ARG A 138 -7.26 5.94 5.44
CA ARG A 138 -7.08 7.26 6.11
C ARG A 138 -8.39 7.94 6.49
N GLY A 139 -9.53 7.32 6.16
CA GLY A 139 -10.86 7.87 6.42
C GLY A 139 -11.16 9.08 5.52
N ILE A 140 -12.00 10.00 6.02
CA ILE A 140 -12.35 11.23 5.32
C ILE A 140 -11.37 12.34 5.68
N LYS A 141 -10.83 13.03 4.67
CA LYS A 141 -9.95 14.20 4.80
C LYS A 141 -10.52 15.35 3.99
N GLU A 142 -10.78 16.46 4.65
CA GLU A 142 -11.21 17.69 3.99
C GLU A 142 -9.98 18.51 3.58
N ILE A 143 -9.85 18.79 2.30
CA ILE A 143 -8.70 19.47 1.69
C ILE A 143 -9.24 20.43 0.65
N ASN A 144 -8.92 21.73 0.77
CA ASN A 144 -9.40 22.78 -0.15
C ASN A 144 -10.94 22.79 -0.34
N GLY A 145 -11.70 22.48 0.73
CA GLY A 145 -13.16 22.41 0.67
C GLY A 145 -13.73 21.12 0.06
N VAL A 146 -12.89 20.14 -0.27
CA VAL A 146 -13.27 18.87 -0.90
C VAL A 146 -13.00 17.71 0.04
N LYS A 147 -13.92 16.74 0.12
CA LYS A 147 -13.77 15.55 0.96
C LYS A 147 -13.09 14.42 0.18
N PHE A 148 -11.82 14.18 0.47
CA PHE A 148 -11.10 13.00 -0.01
C PHE A 148 -11.37 11.81 0.92
N VAL A 149 -11.84 10.69 0.37
CA VAL A 149 -12.18 9.49 1.15
C VAL A 149 -11.24 8.35 0.80
N PHE A 150 -10.48 7.89 1.79
CA PHE A 150 -9.51 6.80 1.67
C PHE A 150 -10.00 5.59 2.47
N LEU A 151 -10.79 4.72 1.82
CA LEU A 151 -11.33 3.51 2.44
C LEU A 151 -10.28 2.40 2.61
N GLY A 152 -9.25 2.41 1.77
CA GLY A 152 -8.24 1.35 1.68
C GLY A 152 -8.75 0.12 0.93
N ALA A 153 -8.07 -1.01 1.10
CA ALA A 153 -8.44 -2.26 0.45
C ALA A 153 -9.56 -3.00 1.20
N LEU A 154 -10.36 -3.78 0.46
CA LEU A 154 -11.41 -4.66 1.01
C LEU A 154 -10.84 -5.85 1.79
N GLY A 155 -9.54 -6.13 1.65
CA GLY A 155 -8.85 -7.20 2.36
C GLY A 155 -7.37 -6.86 2.54
N ARG A 156 -6.67 -7.73 3.29
CA ARG A 156 -5.24 -7.59 3.57
C ARG A 156 -4.48 -8.61 2.74
N ARG A 157 -3.65 -8.12 1.83
CA ARG A 157 -2.78 -8.92 0.96
C ARG A 157 -1.42 -9.18 1.59
N LYS A 158 -0.99 -8.28 2.48
CA LYS A 158 0.35 -8.26 3.06
C LYS A 158 0.29 -7.88 4.54
N ILE A 159 1.39 -8.13 5.26
CA ILE A 159 1.44 -7.89 6.72
C ILE A 159 1.47 -6.41 7.09
N ASP A 160 2.00 -5.54 6.22
CA ASP A 160 1.95 -4.08 6.39
C ASP A 160 0.52 -3.54 6.37
N GLU A 161 -0.41 -4.29 5.80
CA GLU A 161 -1.84 -4.02 5.78
C GLU A 161 -2.57 -4.60 7.01
N LYS A 162 -1.88 -5.20 7.99
CA LYS A 162 -2.50 -5.88 9.15
C LYS A 162 -3.57 -5.05 9.88
N ASP A 163 -3.36 -3.73 9.93
CA ASP A 163 -4.21 -2.77 10.64
C ASP A 163 -5.36 -2.21 9.77
N ILE A 164 -5.44 -2.58 8.49
CA ILE A 164 -6.57 -2.21 7.63
C ILE A 164 -7.83 -2.90 8.16
N LYS A 165 -8.89 -2.11 8.33
CA LYS A 165 -10.22 -2.60 8.62
C LYS A 165 -11.11 -2.42 7.38
N PRO A 166 -11.45 -3.51 6.66
CA PRO A 166 -12.31 -3.42 5.48
C PRO A 166 -13.58 -2.62 5.80
N SER A 167 -13.90 -1.65 4.94
CA SER A 167 -14.97 -0.69 5.22
C SER A 167 -15.67 -0.27 3.94
N ALA A 168 -16.93 0.14 4.06
CA ALA A 168 -17.73 0.73 3.00
C ALA A 168 -18.10 2.18 3.35
N LEU A 169 -18.31 3.02 2.36
CA LEU A 169 -18.85 4.36 2.54
C LEU A 169 -20.35 4.33 2.23
N LEU A 170 -21.17 4.66 3.23
CA LEU A 170 -22.59 4.94 3.04
C LEU A 170 -22.77 6.45 2.84
N ILE A 171 -23.47 6.82 1.77
CA ILE A 171 -23.74 8.22 1.42
C ILE A 171 -25.25 8.43 1.45
N ASN A 172 -25.72 9.34 2.28
CA ASN A 172 -27.10 9.81 2.22
C ASN A 172 -27.17 10.98 1.22
N THR A 173 -27.84 10.78 0.09
CA THR A 173 -27.90 11.77 -0.99
C THR A 173 -28.77 12.98 -0.66
N GLU A 174 -29.74 12.84 0.25
CA GLU A 174 -30.63 13.93 0.68
C GLU A 174 -29.92 14.85 1.67
N THR A 175 -29.25 14.27 2.68
CA THR A 175 -28.53 15.04 3.72
C THR A 175 -27.09 15.36 3.35
N LYS A 176 -26.56 14.75 2.28
CA LYS A 176 -25.14 14.77 1.89
C LYS A 176 -24.19 14.24 2.98
N GLU A 177 -24.71 13.42 3.90
CA GLU A 177 -23.94 12.80 4.97
C GLU A 177 -23.11 11.64 4.45
N LEU A 178 -21.86 11.55 4.92
CA LEU A 178 -20.89 10.51 4.57
C LEU A 178 -20.56 9.71 5.83
N LYS A 179 -20.85 8.41 5.83
CA LYS A 179 -20.61 7.52 6.96
C LYS A 179 -19.79 6.31 6.54
N ILE A 180 -18.62 6.15 7.15
CA ILE A 180 -17.81 4.94 6.96
C ILE A 180 -18.37 3.82 7.87
N ILE A 181 -18.58 2.64 7.30
CA ILE A 181 -19.08 1.44 7.97
C ILE A 181 -17.99 0.37 7.91
N GLU A 182 -17.45 -0.01 9.07
CA GLU A 182 -16.51 -1.14 9.17
C GLU A 182 -17.23 -2.47 8.91
N LEU A 183 -16.67 -3.31 8.03
CA LEU A 183 -17.18 -4.64 7.70
C LEU A 183 -16.69 -5.66 8.74
N LYS A 184 -17.59 -6.56 9.14
CA LYS A 184 -17.35 -7.52 10.23
C LYS A 184 -16.86 -8.90 9.77
N SER A 185 -16.81 -9.15 8.46
CA SER A 185 -16.46 -10.45 7.88
C SER A 185 -14.97 -10.76 7.95
N ALA A 186 -14.10 -9.75 8.04
CA ALA A 186 -12.66 -9.95 8.13
C ALA A 186 -12.25 -10.42 9.54
N LYS A 187 -11.53 -11.55 9.60
CA LYS A 187 -10.90 -12.04 10.83
C LYS A 187 -9.90 -11.02 11.40
N LYS A 188 -9.50 -11.12 12.66
CA LYS A 188 -8.47 -10.22 13.21
C LYS A 188 -7.09 -10.51 12.61
N ALA A 189 -6.16 -9.57 12.74
CA ALA A 189 -4.81 -9.72 12.18
C ALA A 189 -4.07 -10.91 12.77
N GLU A 190 -4.21 -11.09 14.09
CA GLU A 190 -3.57 -12.15 14.88
C GLU A 190 -4.08 -13.54 14.52
N GLU A 191 -5.28 -13.64 13.93
CA GLU A 191 -5.89 -14.90 13.48
C GLU A 191 -5.46 -15.30 12.07
N VAL A 192 -4.93 -14.36 11.29
CA VAL A 192 -4.55 -14.56 9.88
C VAL A 192 -3.03 -14.58 9.72
N PHE A 193 -2.33 -13.76 10.49
CA PHE A 193 -0.88 -13.64 10.43
C PHE A 193 -0.22 -14.19 11.69
N ASP A 194 0.83 -14.99 11.49
CA ASP A 194 1.73 -15.39 12.58
C ASP A 194 2.68 -14.22 12.90
N LEU A 195 2.19 -13.27 13.71
CA LEU A 195 2.93 -12.04 14.04
C LEU A 195 4.27 -12.32 14.71
N ALA A 196 4.37 -13.42 15.47
CA ALA A 196 5.60 -13.83 16.13
C ALA A 196 6.65 -14.26 15.09
N LYS A 197 6.28 -15.13 14.14
CA LYS A 197 7.19 -15.52 13.05
C LYS A 197 7.57 -14.34 12.17
N VAL A 198 6.65 -13.41 11.89
CA VAL A 198 7.00 -12.22 11.10
C VAL A 198 7.96 -11.31 11.85
N ALA A 199 7.76 -11.11 13.16
CA ALA A 199 8.68 -10.33 13.98
C ALA A 199 10.07 -10.97 14.02
N GLU A 200 10.15 -12.29 14.19
CA GLU A 200 11.40 -13.04 14.16
C GLU A 200 12.09 -12.96 12.80
N ALA A 201 11.36 -13.19 11.71
CA ALA A 201 11.89 -13.09 10.35
C ALA A 201 12.39 -11.67 10.04
N THR A 202 11.66 -10.64 10.47
CA THR A 202 12.07 -9.24 10.31
C THR A 202 13.35 -8.96 11.08
N LYS A 203 13.42 -9.41 12.34
CA LYS A 203 14.61 -9.26 13.19
C LYS A 203 15.83 -9.95 12.57
N THR A 204 15.68 -11.17 12.08
CA THR A 204 16.74 -11.94 11.41
C THR A 204 17.18 -11.29 10.11
N LYS A 205 16.24 -10.82 9.28
CA LYS A 205 16.57 -10.11 8.03
C LYS A 205 17.34 -8.82 8.30
N THR A 206 16.89 -8.02 9.27
CA THR A 206 17.58 -6.79 9.69
C THR A 206 18.97 -7.11 10.21
N LYS A 207 19.10 -8.13 11.09
CA LYS A 207 20.38 -8.62 11.61
C LYS A 207 21.37 -8.92 10.46
N LEU A 208 20.98 -9.79 9.55
CA LEU A 208 21.81 -10.20 8.41
C LEU A 208 22.19 -9.02 7.50
N GLY A 209 21.29 -8.05 7.31
CA GLY A 209 21.57 -6.84 6.54
C GLY A 209 22.68 -5.99 7.14
N PHE A 210 22.60 -5.71 8.44
CA PHE A 210 23.67 -5.00 9.17
C PHE A 210 24.98 -5.80 9.16
N GLU A 211 24.93 -7.09 9.48
CA GLU A 211 26.10 -7.98 9.49
C GLU A 211 26.84 -7.98 8.16
N LYS A 212 26.10 -8.10 7.06
CA LYS A 212 26.67 -8.12 5.70
C LYS A 212 27.37 -6.81 5.35
N ILE A 213 26.73 -5.66 5.56
CA ILE A 213 27.27 -4.34 5.16
C ILE A 213 28.53 -4.02 5.97
N VAL A 214 28.49 -4.23 7.28
CA VAL A 214 29.65 -3.94 8.15
C VAL A 214 30.79 -4.91 7.88
N THR A 215 30.49 -6.20 7.70
CA THR A 215 31.50 -7.21 7.33
C THR A 215 32.18 -6.85 6.01
N TYR A 216 31.42 -6.42 5.00
CA TYR A 216 32.01 -5.98 3.72
C TYR A 216 32.88 -4.74 3.86
N ALA A 217 32.48 -3.75 4.65
CA ALA A 217 33.29 -2.57 4.90
C ALA A 217 34.62 -2.93 5.57
N LEU A 218 34.59 -3.77 6.60
CA LEU A 218 35.79 -4.23 7.31
C LEU A 218 36.74 -5.00 6.39
N ARG A 219 36.21 -5.97 5.64
CA ARG A 219 37.01 -6.77 4.69
C ARG A 219 37.63 -5.91 3.60
N TYR A 220 36.90 -4.90 3.10
CA TYR A 220 37.38 -4.01 2.06
C TYR A 220 38.53 -3.13 2.55
N ILE A 221 38.41 -2.53 3.74
CA ILE A 221 39.43 -1.62 4.29
C ILE A 221 40.69 -2.38 4.75
N TYR A 222 40.52 -3.52 5.41
CA TYR A 222 41.63 -4.26 6.00
C TYR A 222 42.17 -5.40 5.11
N ASN A 223 41.55 -5.66 3.96
CA ASN A 223 41.90 -6.73 3.03
C ASN A 223 42.15 -8.09 3.73
N SER A 224 41.28 -8.43 4.68
CA SER A 224 41.45 -9.57 5.58
C SER A 224 40.09 -10.08 6.09
N ASP A 225 40.07 -11.29 6.66
CA ASP A 225 38.84 -12.04 6.96
C ASP A 225 38.14 -11.59 8.26
N TYR A 226 37.81 -10.31 8.34
CA TYR A 226 36.97 -9.77 9.42
C TYR A 226 35.51 -10.24 9.26
N SER A 227 34.80 -10.39 10.38
CA SER A 227 33.33 -10.50 10.38
C SER A 227 32.72 -9.69 11.51
N PHE A 228 31.51 -9.19 11.26
CA PHE A 228 30.72 -8.44 12.22
C PHE A 228 29.44 -9.21 12.55
N GLU A 229 29.13 -9.33 13.83
CA GLU A 229 28.00 -10.10 14.36
C GLU A 229 27.19 -9.27 15.35
N LEU A 230 25.86 -9.37 15.25
CA LEU A 230 24.92 -8.73 16.17
C LEU A 230 24.26 -9.77 17.07
N GLU A 231 24.34 -9.58 18.37
CA GLU A 231 23.67 -10.45 19.33
C GLU A 231 22.59 -9.70 20.11
N PHE A 232 21.35 -10.20 20.00
CA PHE A 232 20.24 -9.64 20.73
C PHE A 232 20.12 -10.33 22.08
N GLY A 233 20.36 -9.58 23.15
CA GLY A 233 20.24 -10.03 24.53
C GLY A 233 19.13 -9.30 25.30
N ARG A 234 19.09 -9.59 26.60
CA ARG A 234 18.31 -8.82 27.59
C ARG A 234 19.19 -8.53 28.79
N GLN A 235 19.10 -7.30 29.29
CA GLN A 235 19.70 -6.90 30.56
C GLN A 235 18.58 -6.44 31.49
N GLY A 236 18.13 -7.34 32.35
CA GLY A 236 16.90 -7.17 33.13
C GLY A 236 15.67 -7.03 32.21
N ASN A 237 14.94 -5.92 32.36
CA ASN A 237 13.77 -5.60 31.53
C ASN A 237 14.11 -4.86 30.22
N LEU A 238 15.38 -4.53 29.98
CA LEU A 238 15.82 -3.80 28.79
C LEU A 238 16.30 -4.78 27.72
N SER A 239 15.97 -4.48 26.47
CA SER A 239 16.57 -5.18 25.33
C SER A 239 18.00 -4.69 25.14
N LYS A 240 18.97 -5.61 25.04
CA LYS A 240 20.39 -5.34 24.81
C LYS A 240 20.74 -5.77 23.38
N LEU A 241 21.61 -5.02 22.73
CA LEU A 241 22.18 -5.39 21.43
C LEU A 241 23.70 -5.27 21.53
N ASP A 242 24.38 -6.38 21.33
CA ASP A 242 25.84 -6.48 21.42
C ASP A 242 26.45 -6.43 20.01
N PHE A 243 27.53 -5.67 19.89
CA PHE A 243 28.20 -5.36 18.63
C PHE A 243 29.55 -6.07 18.61
N ASN A 244 29.61 -7.21 17.95
CA ASN A 244 30.77 -8.10 18.02
C ASN A 244 31.57 -8.07 16.71
N VAL A 245 32.90 -8.08 16.83
CA VAL A 245 33.81 -8.25 15.69
C VAL A 245 34.72 -9.44 15.91
N LYS A 246 34.85 -10.27 14.88
CA LYS A 246 35.90 -11.29 14.77
C LYS A 246 36.98 -10.79 13.83
N THR A 247 38.22 -10.96 14.26
CA THR A 247 39.40 -10.59 13.47
C THR A 247 40.09 -11.84 12.94
N PRO A 248 40.97 -11.74 11.93
CA PRO A 248 41.73 -12.89 11.44
C PRO A 248 42.53 -13.60 12.56
N ASP A 249 43.01 -12.81 13.51
CA ASP A 249 43.87 -13.27 14.61
C ASP A 249 43.08 -13.73 15.85
N CYS A 250 41.80 -13.34 15.96
CA CYS A 250 40.92 -13.70 17.07
C CYS A 250 39.55 -14.14 16.55
N LYS A 251 39.32 -15.46 16.58
CA LYS A 251 38.06 -16.07 16.16
C LYS A 251 36.93 -15.87 17.17
N GLU A 252 37.25 -15.56 18.42
CA GLU A 252 36.26 -15.21 19.42
C GLU A 252 35.73 -13.80 19.16
N PRO A 253 34.39 -13.60 19.18
CA PRO A 253 33.78 -12.30 18.98
C PRO A 253 34.19 -11.35 20.12
N LEU A 254 34.75 -10.20 19.76
CA LEU A 254 35.09 -9.14 20.69
C LEU A 254 33.99 -8.08 20.69
N ASP A 255 33.50 -7.72 21.88
CA ASP A 255 32.59 -6.58 22.02
C ASP A 255 33.35 -5.29 21.68
N LEU A 256 32.84 -4.58 20.68
CA LEU A 256 33.44 -3.34 20.20
C LEU A 256 33.40 -2.21 21.22
N LEU A 257 32.45 -2.22 22.14
CA LEU A 257 32.32 -1.17 23.16
C LEU A 257 33.31 -1.36 24.31
N ASP A 258 33.76 -2.59 24.54
CA ASP A 258 34.69 -2.95 25.61
C ASP A 258 36.14 -3.10 25.11
N SER A 259 36.40 -3.00 23.80
CA SER A 259 37.72 -3.21 23.20
C SER A 259 38.39 -1.92 22.71
N GLN A 260 39.73 -1.87 22.79
CA GLN A 260 40.53 -0.76 22.24
C GLN A 260 40.77 -0.95 20.73
N ALA A 261 39.72 -0.78 19.94
CA ALA A 261 39.70 -1.13 18.52
C ALA A 261 39.65 0.09 17.59
N GLY A 262 40.38 1.18 17.90
CA GLY A 262 40.27 2.51 17.27
C GLY A 262 39.85 2.55 15.80
N GLY A 263 40.72 2.12 14.87
CA GLY A 263 40.39 2.17 13.44
C GLY A 263 39.26 1.23 13.01
N VAL A 264 39.11 0.07 13.67
CA VAL A 264 38.00 -0.87 13.42
C VAL A 264 36.68 -0.24 13.85
N LEU A 265 36.69 0.46 14.99
CA LEU A 265 35.53 1.18 15.52
C LEU A 265 35.07 2.28 14.56
N ASP A 266 36.00 3.02 13.94
CA ASP A 266 35.68 4.05 12.94
C ASP A 266 34.98 3.44 11.71
N VAL A 267 35.53 2.35 11.16
CA VAL A 267 34.95 1.64 10.02
C VAL A 267 33.56 1.11 10.35
N VAL A 268 33.40 0.45 11.50
CA VAL A 268 32.10 -0.07 11.95
C VAL A 268 31.10 1.07 12.15
N SER A 269 31.51 2.17 12.78
CA SER A 269 30.65 3.34 13.03
C SER A 269 30.11 3.93 11.72
N VAL A 270 30.95 4.07 10.70
CA VAL A 270 30.53 4.55 9.37
C VAL A 270 29.64 3.52 8.68
N ALA A 271 30.04 2.24 8.69
CA ALA A 271 29.29 1.18 8.02
C ALA A 271 27.90 0.95 8.64
N LEU A 272 27.75 1.07 9.96
CA LEU A 272 26.45 1.01 10.63
C LEU A 272 25.52 2.16 10.19
N ARG A 273 26.05 3.37 10.00
CA ARG A 273 25.26 4.50 9.46
C ARG A 273 24.84 4.24 8.02
N ILE A 274 25.72 3.68 7.20
CA ILE A 274 25.41 3.28 5.82
C ILE A 274 24.35 2.17 5.81
N ALA A 275 24.50 1.15 6.66
CA ALA A 275 23.54 0.06 6.80
C ALA A 275 22.16 0.58 7.22
N LEU A 276 22.11 1.55 8.13
CA LEU A 276 20.88 2.21 8.53
C LEU A 276 20.23 2.97 7.37
N LEU A 277 21.02 3.69 6.56
CA LEU A 277 20.51 4.39 5.37
C LEU A 277 19.98 3.42 4.30
N GLU A 278 20.72 2.33 4.02
CA GLU A 278 20.32 1.30 3.05
C GLU A 278 19.10 0.49 3.54
N LEU A 279 18.98 0.20 4.83
CA LEU A 279 17.84 -0.56 5.37
C LEU A 279 16.58 0.30 5.55
N ILE A 280 16.72 1.61 5.74
CA ILE A 280 15.59 2.56 5.73
C ILE A 280 15.12 2.86 4.29
N ARG A 281 16.02 2.74 3.30
CA ARG A 281 15.74 2.91 1.88
C ARG A 281 16.24 1.71 1.08
N PRO A 282 15.64 0.52 1.25
CA PRO A 282 16.10 -0.66 0.54
C PRO A 282 16.04 -0.39 -0.96
N LYS A 283 17.15 -0.63 -1.65
CA LYS A 283 17.16 -0.61 -3.12
C LYS A 283 16.14 -1.63 -3.62
N VAL A 284 15.31 -1.20 -4.57
CA VAL A 284 14.41 -2.09 -5.30
C VAL A 284 15.31 -2.91 -6.23
N GLU A 285 15.41 -4.22 -6.00
CA GLU A 285 15.92 -5.18 -6.98
C GLU A 285 14.89 -5.43 -8.08
#